data_AF-J3C459-F1
#
_entry.id   AF-J3C459-F1
#
_cell.length_a   1.000
_cell.length_b   1.000
_cell.length_c   1.000
_cell.angle_alpha   90.00
_cell.angle_beta   90.00
_cell.angle_gamma   90.00
#
_symmetry.space_group_name_H-M   'P 1'
#
loop_
_entity.id
_entity.type
_entity.pdbx_description
1 polymer ?
#
loop_
_entity_poly.entity_id
_entity_poly.type
_entity_poly.pdbx_seq_one_letter_code
_entity_poly.pdbx_strand_id
1 'polypeptide(L)'
;MNKFQTIDDKLYSFAIKLNATLSKGRSHFPREMVTFEERRIDWYENQIKKAIIIQPTFTAKGVDSSLWNFINVAWIEHNGVPIKPGWQNCLIDKKDFSEIEKQIDQLLTKSEQNLNGIEIKDVLL
;
A
#
# COMPACT_ATOMS: atom_id res chain seq x y z
N MET A 1 -6.53 -5.51 19.37
CA MET A 1 -5.15 -4.98 19.46
C MET A 1 -4.77 -4.55 18.05
N ASN A 2 -4.40 -3.28 17.84
CA ASN A 2 -4.05 -2.74 16.52
C ASN A 2 -2.73 -3.39 16.05
N LYS A 3 -2.73 -4.11 14.92
CA LYS A 3 -1.54 -4.83 14.46
C LYS A 3 -0.41 -3.88 14.08
N PHE A 4 -0.76 -2.67 13.67
CA PHE A 4 0.15 -1.63 13.19
C PHE A 4 0.73 -0.75 14.28
N GLN A 5 0.44 -1.00 15.56
CA GLN A 5 0.82 -0.11 16.66
C GLN A 5 2.34 0.22 16.66
N THR A 6 3.18 -0.73 16.26
CA THR A 6 4.64 -0.62 16.24
C THR A 6 5.20 0.11 15.02
N ILE A 7 4.42 0.24 13.93
CA ILE A 7 4.89 0.80 12.65
C ILE A 7 4.13 2.05 12.20
N ASP A 8 3.00 2.38 12.83
CA ASP A 8 2.15 3.51 12.43
C ASP A 8 2.90 4.84 12.40
N ASP A 9 3.78 5.11 13.37
CA ASP A 9 4.57 6.35 13.41
C ASP A 9 5.56 6.43 12.24
N LYS A 10 6.19 5.31 11.88
CA LYS A 10 7.11 5.22 10.75
C LYS A 10 6.39 5.46 9.42
N LEU A 11 5.21 4.85 9.26
CA LEU A 11 4.36 5.06 8.09
C LEU A 11 3.93 6.53 7.98
N TYR A 12 3.58 7.16 9.10
CA TYR A 12 3.18 8.56 9.14
C TYR A 12 4.34 9.50 8.79
N SER A 13 5.52 9.32 9.39
CA SER A 13 6.70 10.11 9.06
C SER A 13 7.10 9.96 7.60
N PHE A 14 7.02 8.74 7.05
CA PHE A 14 7.31 8.49 5.65
C PHE A 14 6.29 9.14 4.71
N ALA A 15 4.99 9.10 5.05
CA ALA A 15 3.96 9.79 4.29
C ALA A 15 4.20 11.32 4.26
N ILE A 16 4.56 11.92 5.41
CA ILE A 16 4.93 13.35 5.48
C ILE A 16 6.13 13.65 4.56
N LYS A 17 7.18 12.82 4.62
CA LYS A 17 8.37 12.98 3.78
C LYS A 17 8.02 13.07 2.29
N LEU A 18 7.06 12.25 1.84
CA LEU A 18 6.63 12.20 0.44
C LEU A 18 5.54 13.22 0.06
N ASN A 19 5.08 14.05 1.01
CA ASN A 19 3.86 14.84 0.84
C ASN A 19 2.65 13.96 0.41
N ALA A 20 2.55 12.79 1.02
CA ALA A 20 1.58 11.74 0.73
C ALA A 20 0.47 11.65 1.79
N THR A 21 -0.61 10.96 1.47
CA THR A 21 -1.72 10.69 2.38
C THR A 21 -1.61 9.28 2.95
N LEU A 22 -1.49 9.14 4.27
CA LEU A 22 -1.65 7.87 4.97
C LEU A 22 -3.14 7.65 5.33
N SER A 23 -3.71 6.56 4.83
CA SER A 23 -5.06 6.10 5.20
C SER A 23 -4.99 4.82 6.05
N LYS A 24 -5.87 4.75 7.06
CA LYS A 24 -5.99 3.62 7.99
C LYS A 24 -7.31 2.90 7.76
N GLY A 25 -7.26 1.73 7.15
CA GLY A 25 -8.43 0.96 6.78
C GLY A 25 -9.29 1.64 5.71
N ARG A 26 -10.53 1.19 5.58
CA ARG A 26 -11.49 1.69 4.59
C ARG A 26 -12.54 2.54 5.26
N SER A 27 -12.18 3.78 5.58
CA SER A 27 -13.07 4.75 6.28
C SER A 27 -14.41 5.02 5.57
N HIS A 28 -14.50 4.74 4.28
CA HIS A 28 -15.71 4.90 3.47
C HIS A 28 -16.70 3.72 3.58
N PHE A 29 -16.30 2.60 4.20
CA PHE A 29 -17.19 1.46 4.42
C PHE A 29 -17.89 1.56 5.79
N PRO A 30 -19.15 1.11 5.90
CA PRO A 30 -19.80 0.95 7.20
C PRO A 30 -18.93 0.14 8.15
N ARG A 31 -18.88 0.54 9.42
CA ARG A 31 -17.96 -0.04 10.41
C ARG A 31 -18.18 -1.55 10.58
N GLU A 32 -19.41 -2.00 10.42
CA GLU A 32 -19.83 -3.40 10.47
C GLU A 32 -19.22 -4.23 9.32
N MET A 33 -18.83 -3.59 8.23
CA MET A 33 -18.22 -4.22 7.06
C MET A 33 -16.69 -4.17 7.05
N VAL A 34 -16.08 -3.41 7.97
CA VAL A 34 -14.62 -3.35 8.13
C VAL A 34 -14.16 -4.60 8.88
N THR A 35 -13.93 -5.68 8.12
CA THR A 35 -13.54 -6.99 8.65
C THR A 35 -12.02 -7.17 8.84
N PHE A 36 -11.22 -6.19 8.41
CA PHE A 36 -9.76 -6.22 8.53
C PHE A 36 -9.13 -4.82 8.58
N GLU A 37 -7.91 -4.75 9.09
CA GLU A 37 -7.07 -3.54 9.10
C GLU A 37 -6.19 -3.46 7.85
N GLU A 38 -5.97 -2.25 7.34
CA GLU A 38 -5.09 -1.96 6.21
C GLU A 38 -4.34 -0.66 6.49
N ARG A 39 -3.15 -0.48 5.90
CA ARG A 39 -2.50 0.81 5.77
C ARG A 39 -2.18 1.08 4.33
N ARG A 40 -2.42 2.30 3.89
CA ARG A 40 -2.12 2.71 2.53
C ARG A 40 -1.55 4.12 2.51
N ILE A 41 -0.42 4.30 1.84
CA ILE A 41 0.21 5.61 1.61
C ILE A 41 0.03 5.93 0.14
N ASP A 42 -0.74 6.96 -0.17
CA ASP A 42 -1.06 7.39 -1.54
C ASP A 42 -0.45 8.75 -1.85
N TRP A 43 0.10 8.90 -3.04
CA TRP A 43 0.50 10.20 -3.57
C TRP A 43 0.38 10.23 -5.09
N TYR A 44 0.50 11.44 -5.62
CA TYR A 44 0.41 11.71 -7.05
C TYR A 44 1.59 12.54 -7.48
N GLU A 45 2.28 12.06 -8.52
CA GLU A 45 3.49 12.69 -9.03
C GLU A 45 3.58 12.44 -10.53
N ASN A 46 3.86 13.48 -11.32
CA ASN A 46 4.10 13.38 -12.76
C ASN A 46 3.01 12.60 -13.53
N GLN A 47 1.73 12.83 -13.17
CA GLN A 47 0.57 12.17 -13.76
C GLN A 47 0.36 10.70 -13.36
N ILE A 48 1.16 10.20 -12.43
CA ILE A 48 1.10 8.81 -11.95
C ILE A 48 0.64 8.81 -10.50
N LYS A 49 -0.45 8.09 -10.22
CA LYS A 49 -0.84 7.75 -8.85
C LYS A 49 0.01 6.58 -8.37
N LYS A 50 0.54 6.71 -7.17
CA LYS A 50 1.44 5.76 -6.54
C LYS A 50 0.87 5.39 -5.18
N ALA A 51 1.00 4.13 -4.79
CA ALA A 51 0.68 3.73 -3.44
C ALA A 51 1.57 2.61 -2.91
N ILE A 52 1.73 2.65 -1.59
CA ILE A 52 2.20 1.53 -0.78
C ILE A 52 0.99 0.98 -0.03
N ILE A 53 0.73 -0.31 -0.13
CA ILE A 53 -0.41 -0.99 0.49
C ILE A 53 0.10 -2.09 1.41
N ILE A 54 -0.35 -2.08 2.66
CA ILE A 54 -0.15 -3.15 3.64
C ILE A 54 -1.50 -3.72 4.02
N GLN A 55 -1.78 -4.93 3.55
CA GLN A 55 -3.10 -5.57 3.67
C GLN A 55 -2.99 -7.07 3.96
N PRO A 56 -4.01 -7.68 4.58
CA PRO A 56 -4.10 -9.14 4.66
C PRO A 56 -4.23 -9.77 3.27
N THR A 57 -4.11 -11.08 3.20
CA THR A 57 -4.22 -11.82 1.93
C THR A 57 -5.67 -12.05 1.58
N PHE A 58 -6.05 -11.72 0.36
CA PHE A 58 -7.36 -12.06 -0.17
C PHE A 58 -7.32 -13.40 -0.89
N THR A 59 -8.25 -14.29 -0.54
CA THR A 59 -8.39 -15.64 -1.08
C THR A 59 -9.80 -15.84 -1.62
N ALA A 60 -10.03 -16.92 -2.38
CA ALA A 60 -11.36 -17.29 -2.84
C ALA A 60 -12.37 -17.54 -1.69
N LYS A 61 -11.89 -17.80 -0.47
CA LYS A 61 -12.72 -18.05 0.73
C LYS A 61 -12.91 -16.79 1.59
N GLY A 62 -12.34 -15.66 1.20
CA GLY A 62 -12.37 -14.40 1.95
C GLY A 62 -10.98 -13.94 2.38
N VAL A 63 -10.94 -13.15 3.46
CA VAL A 63 -9.74 -12.50 3.97
C VAL A 63 -9.00 -13.45 4.92
N ASP A 64 -7.75 -13.73 4.61
CA ASP A 64 -6.82 -14.43 5.50
C ASP A 64 -5.95 -13.41 6.24
N SER A 65 -6.34 -13.09 7.47
CA SER A 65 -5.63 -12.12 8.34
C SER A 65 -4.39 -12.71 9.02
N SER A 66 -4.06 -13.99 8.80
CA SER A 66 -2.79 -14.57 9.24
C SER A 66 -1.64 -14.22 8.29
N LEU A 67 -1.95 -14.03 7.00
CA LEU A 67 -0.97 -13.74 5.96
C LEU A 67 -1.14 -12.31 5.43
N TRP A 68 -0.04 -11.59 5.32
CA TRP A 68 0.02 -10.18 4.98
C TRP A 68 0.87 -9.93 3.76
N ASN A 69 0.56 -8.83 3.08
CA ASN A 69 1.24 -8.39 1.88
C ASN A 69 1.73 -6.95 2.06
N PHE A 70 2.89 -6.66 1.49
CA PHE A 70 3.44 -5.32 1.32
C PHE A 70 3.61 -5.07 -0.17
N ILE A 71 2.83 -4.15 -0.73
CA ILE A 71 2.65 -4.02 -2.18
C ILE A 71 2.89 -2.57 -2.59
N ASN A 72 3.66 -2.38 -3.66
CA ASN A 72 3.82 -1.12 -4.35
C ASN A 72 2.97 -1.15 -5.60
N VAL A 73 2.22 -0.09 -5.87
CA VAL A 73 1.38 0.02 -7.05
C VAL A 73 1.55 1.40 -7.68
N ALA A 74 1.48 1.44 -9.01
CA ALA A 74 1.42 2.67 -9.76
C ALA A 74 0.40 2.55 -10.90
N TRP A 75 -0.36 3.61 -11.13
CA TRP A 75 -1.41 3.66 -12.13
C TRP A 75 -1.65 5.10 -12.62
N ILE A 76 -2.31 5.20 -13.77
CA ILE A 76 -2.84 6.47 -14.28
C ILE A 76 -4.36 6.47 -14.16
N GLU A 77 -4.93 7.67 -14.18
CA GLU A 77 -6.37 7.85 -14.34
C GLU A 77 -6.67 8.31 -15.75
N HIS A 78 -7.73 7.79 -16.34
CA HIS A 78 -8.26 8.27 -17.60
C HIS A 78 -9.64 8.87 -17.35
N ASN A 79 -9.79 10.18 -17.60
CA ASN A 79 -11.01 10.94 -17.31
C ASN A 79 -11.49 10.80 -15.86
N GLY A 80 -10.56 10.76 -14.90
CA GLY A 80 -10.87 10.60 -13.48
C GLY A 80 -11.27 9.18 -13.07
N VAL A 81 -11.21 8.21 -13.98
CA VAL A 81 -11.42 6.79 -13.69
C VAL A 81 -10.06 6.12 -13.50
N PRO A 82 -9.79 5.50 -12.34
CA PRO A 82 -8.61 4.67 -12.17
C PRO A 82 -8.63 3.52 -13.16
N ILE A 83 -7.60 3.43 -14.01
CA ILE A 83 -7.33 2.21 -14.76
C ILE A 83 -6.68 1.21 -13.79
N LYS A 84 -6.80 -0.09 -14.09
CA LYS A 84 -6.06 -1.15 -13.39
C LYS A 84 -4.59 -0.72 -13.23
N PRO A 85 -3.92 -1.03 -12.10
CA PRO A 85 -2.50 -0.74 -11.96
C PRO A 85 -1.71 -1.28 -13.14
N GLY A 86 -1.09 -0.37 -13.88
CA GLY A 86 -0.18 -0.73 -14.98
C GLY A 86 1.15 -1.26 -14.45
N TRP A 87 1.49 -0.92 -13.20
CA TRP A 87 2.65 -1.45 -12.51
C TRP A 87 2.33 -1.87 -11.07
N GLN A 88 2.83 -3.03 -10.68
CA GLN A 88 2.72 -3.56 -9.31
C GLN A 88 3.98 -4.36 -8.97
N ASN A 89 4.47 -4.20 -7.74
CA ASN A 89 5.52 -5.03 -7.18
C ASN A 89 5.17 -5.45 -5.74
N CYS A 90 5.24 -6.74 -5.45
CA CYS A 90 4.99 -7.27 -4.11
C CYS A 90 6.32 -7.50 -3.39
N LEU A 91 6.61 -6.69 -2.37
CA LEU A 91 7.85 -6.81 -1.60
C LEU A 91 7.78 -7.90 -0.53
N ILE A 92 6.58 -8.14 0.01
CA ILE A 92 6.26 -9.25 0.91
C ILE A 92 4.94 -9.85 0.40
N ASP A 93 4.96 -11.13 0.02
CA ASP A 93 3.78 -11.89 -0.44
C ASP A 93 3.46 -12.99 0.57
N LYS A 94 2.26 -12.95 1.14
CA LYS A 94 1.69 -13.99 2.01
C LYS A 94 2.63 -14.43 3.14
N LYS A 95 3.07 -13.46 3.96
CA LYS A 95 3.92 -13.73 5.14
C LYS A 95 3.23 -13.30 6.43
N ASP A 96 3.75 -13.79 7.56
CA ASP A 96 3.41 -13.24 8.86
C ASP A 96 3.69 -11.73 8.91
N PHE A 97 2.80 -10.99 9.55
CA PHE A 97 2.95 -9.53 9.70
C PHE A 97 4.26 -9.12 10.41
N SER A 98 4.78 -9.98 11.29
CA SER A 98 6.04 -9.72 11.98
C SER A 98 7.22 -9.55 11.02
N GLU A 99 7.15 -10.12 9.82
CA GLU A 99 8.17 -9.92 8.78
C GLU A 99 8.13 -8.48 8.23
N ILE A 100 6.94 -7.88 8.13
CA ILE A 100 6.78 -6.47 7.76
C ILE A 100 7.28 -5.59 8.89
N GLU A 101 6.92 -5.88 10.14
CA GLU A 101 7.35 -5.09 11.31
C GLU A 101 8.88 -5.02 11.44
N LYS A 102 9.56 -6.17 11.34
CA LYS A 102 11.02 -6.26 11.44
C LYS A 102 11.76 -5.48 10.35
N GLN A 103 11.16 -5.37 9.16
CA GLN A 103 11.82 -4.86 7.96
C GLN A 103 11.25 -3.53 7.48
N ILE A 104 10.36 -2.89 8.25
CA ILE A 104 9.55 -1.76 7.78
C ILE A 104 10.39 -0.63 7.19
N ASP A 105 11.52 -0.28 7.80
CA ASP A 105 12.38 0.80 7.31
C ASP A 105 12.98 0.46 5.93
N GLN A 106 13.44 -0.78 5.77
CA GLN A 106 13.98 -1.27 4.49
C GLN A 106 12.90 -1.35 3.41
N LEU A 107 11.69 -1.80 3.77
CA LEU A 107 10.55 -1.87 2.87
C LEU A 107 10.13 -0.48 2.37
N LEU A 108 10.09 0.52 3.26
CA LEU A 108 9.78 1.90 2.90
C LEU A 108 10.85 2.50 1.98
N THR A 109 12.13 2.34 2.30
CA THR A 109 13.23 2.79 1.43
C THR A 109 13.17 2.14 0.04
N LYS A 110 12.98 0.82 -0.02
CA LYS A 110 12.87 0.10 -1.29
C LYS A 110 11.63 0.54 -2.08
N SER A 111 10.56 0.92 -1.38
CA SER A 111 9.35 1.39 -2.02
C SER A 111 9.47 2.75 -2.64
N GLU A 112 10.14 3.66 -1.95
CA GLU A 112 10.53 4.96 -2.51
C GLU A 112 11.34 4.77 -3.79
N GLN A 113 12.38 3.93 -3.75
CA GLN A 113 13.22 3.65 -4.90
C GLN A 113 12.43 3.07 -6.08
N ASN A 114 11.62 2.04 -5.80
CA ASN A 114 10.80 1.40 -6.83
C ASN A 114 9.82 2.38 -7.48
N LEU A 115 9.16 3.23 -6.69
CA LEU A 115 8.08 4.09 -7.17
C LEU A 115 8.60 5.42 -7.74
N ASN A 116 9.77 5.91 -7.33
CA ASN A 116 10.40 7.10 -7.92
C ASN A 116 10.90 6.85 -9.35
N GLY A 117 11.27 5.60 -9.67
CA GLY A 117 11.73 5.22 -11.01
C GLY A 117 10.63 4.98 -12.04
N ILE A 118 9.35 5.06 -11.66
CA ILE A 118 8.23 4.76 -12.55
C ILE A 118 7.92 5.95 -13.46
N GLU A 119 7.88 5.69 -14.76
CA GLU A 119 7.46 6.62 -15.81
C GLU A 119 6.08 6.21 -16.37
N ILE A 120 5.45 7.14 -17.10
CA ILE A 120 4.10 6.92 -17.68
C ILE A 120 4.07 5.67 -18.57
N LYS A 121 5.14 5.39 -19.31
CA LYS A 121 5.25 4.21 -20.19
C LYS A 121 5.17 2.89 -19.42
N ASP A 122 5.59 2.87 -18.15
CA ASP A 122 5.60 1.67 -17.32
C ASP A 122 4.19 1.33 -16.79
N VAL A 123 3.26 2.29 -16.87
CA VAL A 123 1.88 2.16 -16.36
C VAL A 123 0.82 2.18 -17.48
N LEU A 124 1.23 2.21 -18.75
CA LEU A 124 0.35 2.23 -19.93
C LEU A 124 0.04 0.85 -20.54
N LEU A 125 0.51 -0.25 -19.93
CA LEU A 125 0.37 -1.63 -20.44
C LEU A 125 -1.06 -2.17 -20.34
#